data_AF-A0A2U2SL50-F1
#
_entry.id   AF-A0A2U2SL50-F1
#
_cell.length_a   1.000
_cell.length_b   1.000
_cell.length_c   1.000
_cell.angle_alpha   90.00
_cell.angle_beta   90.00
_cell.angle_gamma   90.00
#
_symmetry.space_group_name_H-M   'P 1'
#
loop_
_entity.id
_entity.type
_entity.pdbx_description
1 polymer ?
#
loop_
_entity_poly.entity_id
_entity_poly.type
_entity_poly.pdbx_seq_one_letter_code
_entity_poly.pdbx_strand_id
1 'polypeptide(L)'
;MKSWSALLGWILFALYTLSPAVNVLARSYVPYEWNEVRTKSFVVVYPDIEGIEKETILSLYQGILPPDQRDLGHVILIAYGDDLEKEYQRAINLFGVEKDLPISVRIYPKETDFIALNTYAPAITPGTTHSHIGEMEISLIAENIIKNPLKWESEALNAFRYEMCVLLIEKLSKGKAPPALVESVGNYLLDPIDVVAPLLSGANELSQMDGSIEELWGKSNIDQSPTEMIYSLSIIALLVEKFGWQKVLTFLQTIPTTTNVASAFEATFNMSLDDDFKELWLSYYPFYVQDRWQYHFLYNIDEDSYRLLIQSGAYADAKSRLEEHIRILQNLGEEQNVLKLRELLEIATMGQEGLSLLRQARQGYIAGNTAASLEQLVQAEAIFREINDDQRLAESNALKETMAQAQNLAMELEHEKWIAFLFMSPNRAKHLDQLISKLIRIGNQQNTAQLQAFIDMMKVRSIVFAILALVLLSFFSYRRLRAWVKKLDQEPYL
;
A
#
# COMPACT_ATOMS: atom_id res chain seq x y z
N MET A 1 11.54 -36.88 -77.60
CA MET A 1 11.73 -36.24 -76.27
C MET A 1 10.64 -35.20 -76.00
N LYS A 2 9.38 -35.64 -75.91
CA LYS A 2 8.20 -34.86 -75.51
C LYS A 2 7.17 -35.86 -74.98
N SER A 3 7.15 -36.11 -73.67
CA SER A 3 5.98 -36.66 -72.93
C SER A 3 6.24 -36.99 -71.44
N TRP A 4 7.38 -36.61 -70.85
CA TRP A 4 7.65 -36.90 -69.43
C TRP A 4 7.37 -35.74 -68.47
N SER A 5 7.10 -34.53 -68.97
CA SER A 5 6.80 -33.35 -68.13
C SER A 5 5.34 -33.25 -67.69
N ALA A 6 4.41 -33.95 -68.34
CA ALA A 6 2.99 -33.91 -67.99
C ALA A 6 2.61 -34.91 -66.87
N LEU A 7 3.38 -36.00 -66.71
CA LEU A 7 3.09 -37.04 -65.71
C LEU A 7 3.62 -36.66 -64.30
N LEU A 8 4.71 -35.88 -64.22
CA LEU A 8 5.25 -35.36 -62.96
C LEU A 8 4.40 -34.21 -62.38
N GLY A 9 3.73 -33.43 -63.23
CA GLY A 9 2.83 -32.36 -62.80
C GLY A 9 1.56 -32.87 -62.10
N TRP A 10 1.03 -34.03 -62.52
CA TRP A 10 -0.15 -34.63 -61.89
C TRP A 10 0.16 -35.37 -60.59
N ILE A 11 1.34 -35.97 -60.47
CA ILE A 11 1.76 -36.64 -59.23
C ILE A 11 2.08 -35.62 -58.12
N LEU A 12 2.63 -34.45 -58.47
CA LEU A 12 2.86 -33.36 -57.51
C LEU A 12 1.57 -32.61 -57.10
N PHE A 13 0.55 -32.57 -57.95
CA PHE A 13 -0.76 -31.98 -57.59
C PHE A 13 -1.61 -32.92 -56.72
N ALA A 14 -1.47 -34.24 -56.88
CA ALA A 14 -2.12 -35.23 -56.02
C ALA A 14 -1.43 -35.39 -54.65
N LEU A 15 -0.17 -34.98 -54.51
CA LEU A 15 0.56 -34.98 -53.23
C LEU A 15 0.41 -33.66 -52.44
N TYR A 16 -0.12 -32.59 -53.03
CA TYR A 16 -0.37 -31.30 -52.36
C TYR A 16 -1.82 -31.09 -51.89
N THR A 17 -2.74 -32.01 -52.18
CA THR A 17 -4.16 -31.91 -51.80
C THR A 17 -4.56 -32.85 -50.66
N LEU A 18 -3.60 -33.53 -50.03
CA LEU A 18 -3.81 -34.31 -48.81
C LEU A 18 -2.90 -33.76 -47.71
N SER A 19 -3.20 -32.55 -47.26
CA SER A 19 -2.74 -32.12 -45.94
C SER A 19 -3.37 -33.06 -44.90
N PRO A 20 -2.57 -33.65 -43.98
CA PRO A 20 -3.10 -34.41 -42.85
C PRO A 20 -4.06 -33.60 -41.97
N ALA A 21 -4.11 -32.28 -42.13
CA ALA A 21 -4.96 -31.38 -41.35
C ALA A 21 -6.46 -31.47 -41.68
N VAL A 22 -6.87 -31.99 -42.84
CA VAL A 22 -8.31 -32.03 -43.22
C VAL A 22 -8.99 -33.33 -42.79
N ASN A 23 -8.23 -34.42 -42.56
CA ASN A 23 -8.80 -35.72 -42.17
C ASN A 23 -8.91 -35.93 -40.64
N VAL A 24 -8.55 -34.94 -39.82
CA VAL A 24 -8.77 -34.99 -38.36
C VAL A 24 -10.16 -34.45 -37.95
N LEU A 25 -10.84 -33.70 -38.84
CA LEU A 25 -12.14 -33.08 -38.54
C LEU A 25 -13.36 -34.01 -38.74
N ALA A 26 -13.15 -35.28 -39.11
CA ALA A 26 -14.22 -36.26 -39.26
C ALA A 26 -14.22 -37.32 -38.13
N ARG A 27 -13.66 -37.00 -36.96
CA ARG A 27 -13.95 -37.76 -35.73
C ARG A 27 -15.33 -37.32 -35.23
N SER A 28 -16.18 -38.31 -35.00
CA SER A 28 -17.58 -38.21 -34.58
C SER A 28 -17.88 -36.97 -33.75
N TYR A 29 -18.45 -35.95 -34.41
CA TYR A 29 -19.16 -34.88 -33.72
C TYR A 29 -20.31 -35.56 -32.98
N VAL A 30 -20.19 -35.75 -31.67
CA VAL A 30 -21.35 -36.08 -30.86
C VAL A 30 -22.11 -34.76 -30.76
N PRO A 31 -23.27 -34.60 -31.41
CA PRO A 31 -24.05 -33.39 -31.23
C PRO A 31 -24.50 -33.37 -29.77
N TYR A 32 -23.86 -32.55 -28.95
CA TYR A 32 -24.35 -32.30 -27.61
C TYR A 32 -25.67 -31.55 -27.70
N GLU A 33 -26.68 -31.99 -26.94
CA GLU A 33 -27.81 -31.14 -26.63
C GLU A 33 -27.35 -30.14 -25.57
N TRP A 34 -27.38 -28.85 -25.90
CA TRP A 34 -26.96 -27.81 -24.96
C TRP A 34 -28.15 -27.35 -24.15
N ASN A 35 -27.98 -27.36 -22.83
CA ASN A 35 -28.92 -26.81 -21.88
C ASN A 35 -28.42 -25.45 -21.38
N GLU A 36 -29.35 -24.61 -20.92
CA GLU A 36 -29.04 -23.35 -20.29
C GLU A 36 -29.73 -23.24 -18.93
N VAL A 37 -29.03 -22.62 -18.00
CA VAL A 37 -29.60 -22.17 -16.73
C VAL A 37 -29.22 -20.71 -16.51
N ARG A 38 -30.10 -19.97 -15.83
CA ARG A 38 -29.96 -18.53 -15.65
C ARG A 38 -29.91 -18.17 -14.16
N THR A 39 -28.98 -17.30 -13.81
CA THR A 39 -28.95 -16.59 -12.53
C THR A 39 -29.33 -15.13 -12.77
N LYS A 40 -29.09 -14.24 -11.80
CA LYS A 40 -29.33 -12.80 -11.98
C LYS A 40 -28.36 -12.20 -13.02
N SER A 41 -27.12 -12.65 -12.99
CA SER A 41 -26.00 -12.08 -13.73
C SER A 41 -25.47 -13.01 -14.84
N PHE A 42 -25.79 -14.31 -14.79
CA PHE A 42 -25.21 -15.30 -15.70
C PHE A 42 -26.24 -16.08 -16.51
N VAL A 43 -25.85 -16.44 -17.73
CA VAL A 43 -26.43 -17.56 -18.48
C VAL A 43 -25.37 -18.65 -18.53
N VAL A 44 -25.59 -19.74 -17.80
CA VAL A 44 -24.68 -20.89 -17.77
C VAL A 44 -25.14 -21.88 -18.84
N VAL A 45 -24.29 -22.13 -19.83
CA VAL A 45 -24.55 -23.04 -20.96
C VAL A 45 -23.68 -24.28 -20.83
N TYR A 46 -24.30 -25.45 -20.80
CA TYR A 46 -23.61 -26.72 -20.60
C TYR A 46 -24.22 -27.82 -21.48
N PRO A 47 -23.45 -28.84 -21.86
CA PRO A 47 -23.96 -29.94 -22.67
C PRO A 47 -24.62 -30.99 -21.78
N ASP A 48 -25.67 -31.64 -22.28
CA ASP A 48 -26.10 -32.92 -21.74
C ASP A 48 -25.07 -33.98 -22.12
N ILE A 49 -24.42 -34.53 -21.10
CA ILE A 49 -23.47 -35.63 -21.24
C ILE A 49 -24.23 -36.91 -20.91
N GLU A 50 -24.26 -37.87 -21.84
CA GLU A 50 -24.82 -39.20 -21.62
C GLU A 50 -23.69 -40.23 -21.34
N GLY A 51 -24.01 -41.28 -20.57
CA GLY A 51 -23.13 -42.45 -20.40
C GLY A 51 -22.07 -42.35 -19.28
N ILE A 52 -20.96 -43.08 -19.43
CA ILE A 52 -19.96 -43.32 -18.37
C ILE A 52 -19.34 -42.01 -17.84
N GLU A 53 -19.15 -41.00 -18.69
CA GLU A 53 -18.66 -39.69 -18.28
C GLU A 53 -19.66 -38.99 -17.34
N LYS A 54 -20.96 -39.04 -17.63
CA LYS A 54 -22.04 -38.58 -16.74
C LYS A 54 -22.02 -39.33 -15.41
N GLU A 55 -21.96 -40.66 -15.46
CA GLU A 55 -21.96 -41.51 -14.26
C GLU A 55 -20.73 -41.25 -13.37
N THR A 56 -19.57 -41.05 -13.98
CA THR A 56 -18.32 -40.69 -13.29
C THR A 56 -18.45 -39.34 -12.61
N ILE A 57 -18.90 -38.31 -13.33
CA ILE A 57 -19.08 -36.97 -12.76
C ILE A 57 -20.15 -37.01 -11.66
N LEU A 58 -21.31 -37.63 -11.90
CA LEU A 58 -22.35 -37.78 -10.89
C LEU A 58 -21.91 -38.61 -9.69
N SER A 59 -21.03 -39.60 -9.87
CA SER A 59 -20.49 -40.39 -8.75
C SER A 59 -19.71 -39.55 -7.75
N LEU A 60 -19.12 -38.43 -8.18
CA LEU A 60 -18.49 -37.46 -7.30
C LEU A 60 -19.52 -36.75 -6.38
N TYR A 61 -20.81 -36.70 -6.76
CA TYR A 61 -21.89 -36.02 -6.02
C TYR A 61 -23.05 -36.93 -5.60
N GLN A 62 -22.91 -38.26 -5.74
CA GLN A 62 -24.00 -39.22 -5.50
C GLN A 62 -24.58 -39.15 -4.07
N GLY A 63 -23.88 -38.53 -3.12
CA GLY A 63 -24.32 -38.31 -1.74
C GLY A 63 -24.80 -36.89 -1.38
N ILE A 64 -24.69 -35.92 -2.29
CA ILE A 64 -25.01 -34.50 -2.01
C ILE A 64 -26.37 -34.12 -2.62
N LEU A 65 -26.75 -34.75 -3.74
CA LEU A 65 -27.93 -34.35 -4.53
C LEU A 65 -29.04 -35.43 -4.58
N PRO A 66 -30.32 -35.02 -4.51
CA PRO A 66 -31.48 -35.86 -4.80
C PRO A 66 -31.39 -36.54 -6.18
N PRO A 67 -31.88 -37.79 -6.37
CA PRO A 67 -31.77 -38.52 -7.63
C PRO A 67 -32.31 -37.81 -8.88
N ASP A 68 -33.33 -36.96 -8.71
CA ASP A 68 -33.97 -36.16 -9.76
C ASP A 68 -33.19 -34.89 -10.14
N GLN A 69 -32.10 -34.57 -9.41
CA GLN A 69 -31.24 -33.40 -9.63
C GLN A 69 -29.81 -33.79 -10.04
N ARG A 70 -29.62 -35.05 -10.46
CA ARG A 70 -28.34 -35.61 -10.87
C ARG A 70 -28.08 -35.44 -12.36
N ASP A 71 -28.36 -34.27 -12.93
CA ASP A 71 -27.74 -33.88 -14.20
C ASP A 71 -26.62 -32.88 -13.94
N LEU A 72 -25.64 -32.84 -14.85
CA LEU A 72 -24.41 -32.04 -14.67
C LEU A 72 -24.73 -30.55 -14.52
N GLY A 73 -25.73 -30.06 -15.23
CA GLY A 73 -26.18 -28.68 -15.17
C GLY A 73 -26.75 -28.26 -13.83
N HIS A 74 -27.60 -29.10 -13.25
CA HIS A 74 -28.17 -28.88 -11.93
C HIS A 74 -27.11 -28.99 -10.85
N VAL A 75 -26.14 -29.91 -10.98
CA VAL A 75 -24.96 -29.95 -10.10
C VAL A 75 -24.22 -28.62 -10.14
N ILE A 76 -23.99 -28.07 -11.35
CA ILE A 76 -23.29 -26.79 -11.51
C ILE A 76 -24.13 -25.62 -10.98
N LEU A 77 -25.44 -25.58 -11.22
CA LEU A 77 -26.31 -24.53 -10.69
C LEU A 77 -26.37 -24.55 -9.16
N ILE A 78 -26.59 -25.73 -8.57
CA ILE A 78 -26.76 -25.87 -7.12
C ILE A 78 -25.42 -25.67 -6.40
N ALA A 79 -24.31 -26.12 -6.99
CA ALA A 79 -22.99 -25.94 -6.41
C ALA A 79 -22.43 -24.53 -6.61
N TYR A 80 -22.72 -23.86 -7.74
CA TYR A 80 -22.02 -22.62 -8.12
C TYR A 80 -22.90 -21.41 -8.35
N GLY A 81 -24.22 -21.53 -8.54
CA GLY A 81 -25.06 -20.38 -8.92
C GLY A 81 -24.92 -19.20 -7.95
N ASP A 82 -25.01 -19.47 -6.65
CA ASP A 82 -24.83 -18.45 -5.61
C ASP A 82 -23.38 -17.98 -5.48
N ASP A 83 -22.41 -18.87 -5.68
CA ASP A 83 -20.99 -18.53 -5.57
C ASP A 83 -20.50 -17.71 -6.76
N LEU A 84 -20.97 -17.98 -7.98
CA LEU A 84 -20.73 -17.14 -9.16
C LEU A 84 -21.29 -15.73 -8.96
N GLU A 85 -22.49 -15.60 -8.39
CA GLU A 85 -23.05 -14.29 -8.06
C GLU A 85 -22.22 -13.56 -6.99
N LYS A 86 -21.75 -14.26 -5.95
CA LYS A 86 -20.86 -13.66 -4.94
C LYS A 86 -19.54 -13.21 -5.56
N GLU A 87 -18.92 -14.05 -6.38
CA GLU A 87 -17.65 -13.73 -7.05
C GLU A 87 -17.82 -12.59 -8.07
N TYR A 88 -18.97 -12.51 -8.74
CA TYR A 88 -19.31 -11.37 -9.58
C TYR A 88 -19.43 -10.07 -8.79
N GLN A 89 -20.16 -10.08 -7.68
CA GLN A 89 -20.26 -8.91 -6.80
C GLN A 89 -18.89 -8.53 -6.23
N ARG A 90 -18.08 -9.52 -5.83
CA ARG A 90 -16.70 -9.33 -5.38
C ARG A 90 -15.86 -8.64 -6.46
N ALA A 91 -15.92 -9.13 -7.70
CA ALA A 91 -15.18 -8.56 -8.82
C ALA A 91 -15.63 -7.12 -9.13
N ILE A 92 -16.94 -6.84 -9.18
CA ILE A 92 -17.43 -5.46 -9.38
C ILE A 92 -16.94 -4.54 -8.27
N ASN A 93 -17.01 -4.99 -7.01
CA ASN A 93 -16.57 -4.18 -5.89
C ASN A 93 -15.06 -3.93 -5.89
N LEU A 94 -14.27 -4.91 -6.37
CA LEU A 94 -12.82 -4.76 -6.55
C LEU A 94 -12.47 -3.76 -7.65
N PHE A 95 -13.13 -3.83 -8.80
CA PHE A 95 -12.78 -3.02 -9.98
C PHE A 95 -13.53 -1.68 -10.06
N GLY A 96 -14.61 -1.53 -9.29
CA GLY A 96 -15.47 -0.35 -9.30
C GLY A 96 -16.20 -0.13 -10.64
N VAL A 97 -16.37 -1.18 -11.44
CA VAL A 97 -17.00 -1.14 -12.77
C VAL A 97 -17.96 -2.30 -12.93
N GLU A 98 -19.18 -1.97 -13.38
CA GLU A 98 -20.18 -2.98 -13.74
C GLU A 98 -19.97 -3.48 -15.17
N LYS A 99 -20.23 -4.77 -15.40
CA LYS A 99 -20.26 -5.36 -16.75
C LYS A 99 -21.70 -5.43 -17.26
N ASP A 100 -21.86 -5.34 -18.57
CA ASP A 100 -23.16 -5.54 -19.21
C ASP A 100 -23.62 -6.96 -18.95
N LEU A 101 -24.89 -7.11 -18.58
CA LEU A 101 -25.49 -8.38 -18.18
C LEU A 101 -26.51 -8.87 -19.22
N PRO A 102 -26.72 -10.20 -19.33
CA PRO A 102 -26.03 -11.27 -18.60
C PRO A 102 -24.69 -11.65 -19.25
N ILE A 103 -23.77 -12.21 -18.45
CA ILE A 103 -22.52 -12.82 -18.93
C ILE A 103 -22.78 -14.31 -19.21
N SER A 104 -22.30 -14.80 -20.36
CA SER A 104 -22.37 -16.23 -20.71
C SER A 104 -21.24 -16.96 -20.01
N VAL A 105 -21.55 -18.07 -19.31
CA VAL A 105 -20.54 -19.01 -18.81
C VAL A 105 -20.80 -20.33 -19.51
N ARG A 106 -19.90 -20.72 -20.40
CA ARG A 106 -20.06 -21.93 -21.21
C ARG A 106 -19.07 -23.00 -20.79
N ILE A 107 -19.57 -24.19 -20.57
CA ILE A 107 -18.77 -25.32 -20.10
C ILE A 107 -18.59 -26.30 -21.24
N TYR A 108 -17.36 -26.40 -21.74
CA TYR A 108 -16.98 -27.31 -22.80
C TYR A 108 -16.52 -28.63 -22.19
N PRO A 109 -17.01 -29.80 -22.66
CA PRO A 109 -16.56 -31.09 -22.15
C PRO A 109 -15.07 -31.28 -22.38
N LYS A 110 -14.62 -30.98 -23.61
CA LYS A 110 -13.25 -31.22 -24.06
C LYS A 110 -12.64 -29.97 -24.67
N GLU A 111 -11.32 -29.85 -24.58
CA GLU A 111 -10.53 -28.80 -25.22
C GLU A 111 -10.76 -28.79 -26.74
N THR A 112 -10.88 -29.98 -27.34
CA THR A 112 -11.19 -30.11 -28.76
C THR A 112 -12.57 -29.56 -29.13
N ASP A 113 -13.54 -29.63 -28.21
CA ASP A 113 -14.89 -29.09 -28.44
C ASP A 113 -14.86 -27.56 -28.41
N PHE A 114 -14.09 -26.97 -27.48
CA PHE A 114 -13.84 -25.53 -27.45
C PHE A 114 -13.21 -25.04 -28.76
N ILE A 115 -12.14 -25.70 -29.22
CA ILE A 115 -11.44 -25.30 -30.45
C ILE A 115 -12.35 -25.45 -31.68
N ALA A 116 -13.12 -26.54 -31.75
CA ALA A 116 -14.00 -26.80 -32.89
C ALA A 116 -15.19 -25.83 -32.98
N LEU A 117 -15.76 -25.45 -31.84
CA LEU A 117 -16.93 -24.57 -31.78
C LEU A 117 -16.57 -23.09 -31.89
N ASN A 118 -15.33 -22.71 -31.60
CA ASN A 118 -14.91 -21.31 -31.53
C ASN A 118 -13.75 -21.02 -32.48
N THR A 119 -14.04 -21.04 -33.78
CA THR A 119 -13.04 -20.82 -34.83
C THR A 119 -12.33 -19.46 -34.74
N TYR A 120 -12.91 -18.48 -34.04
CA TYR A 120 -12.34 -17.15 -33.82
C TYR A 120 -11.76 -16.93 -32.42
N ALA A 121 -11.82 -17.92 -31.54
CA ALA A 121 -11.22 -17.81 -30.22
C ALA A 121 -9.68 -17.78 -30.32
N PRO A 122 -9.00 -17.12 -29.37
CA PRO A 122 -7.55 -17.26 -29.22
C PRO A 122 -7.14 -18.74 -29.11
N ALA A 123 -5.94 -19.07 -29.59
CA ALA A 123 -5.39 -20.39 -29.38
C ALA A 123 -5.12 -20.61 -27.89
N ILE A 124 -5.62 -21.72 -27.35
CA ILE A 124 -5.37 -22.13 -25.97
C ILE A 124 -4.21 -23.13 -25.91
N THR A 125 -3.54 -23.21 -24.76
CA THR A 125 -2.47 -24.19 -24.53
C THR A 125 -3.07 -25.54 -24.11
N PRO A 126 -2.40 -26.66 -24.42
CA PRO A 126 -2.91 -27.97 -23.98
C PRO A 126 -3.04 -28.04 -22.46
N GLY A 127 -4.21 -28.42 -21.98
CA GLY A 127 -4.49 -28.49 -20.55
C GLY A 127 -5.02 -27.21 -19.91
N THR A 128 -5.27 -26.14 -20.69
CA THR A 128 -5.93 -24.92 -20.21
C THR A 128 -7.30 -25.24 -19.60
N THR A 129 -7.61 -24.70 -18.43
CA THR A 129 -8.88 -24.92 -17.73
C THR A 129 -9.97 -23.91 -18.12
N HIS A 130 -9.60 -22.76 -18.69
CA HIS A 130 -10.53 -21.68 -19.02
C HIS A 130 -10.05 -20.79 -20.18
N SER A 131 -10.97 -20.04 -20.75
CA SER A 131 -10.70 -18.98 -21.73
C SER A 131 -11.86 -18.00 -21.72
N HIS A 132 -11.79 -16.92 -22.50
CA HIS A 132 -12.93 -16.07 -22.80
C HIS A 132 -13.08 -15.84 -24.30
N ILE A 133 -14.32 -15.52 -24.71
CA ILE A 133 -14.66 -15.24 -26.10
C ILE A 133 -15.30 -13.86 -26.16
N GLY A 134 -14.52 -12.90 -26.66
CA GLY A 134 -14.92 -11.50 -26.67
C GLY A 134 -15.23 -11.01 -25.24
N GLU A 135 -16.09 -10.01 -25.13
CA GLU A 135 -16.29 -9.35 -23.84
C GLU A 135 -17.41 -9.96 -22.97
N MET A 136 -18.07 -11.05 -23.39
CA MET A 136 -19.33 -11.48 -22.77
C MET A 136 -19.42 -12.98 -22.49
N GLU A 137 -18.42 -13.77 -22.86
CA GLU A 137 -18.43 -15.22 -22.63
C GLU A 137 -17.17 -15.69 -21.91
N ILE A 138 -17.37 -16.32 -20.76
CA ILE A 138 -16.37 -17.10 -20.04
C ILE A 138 -16.53 -18.56 -20.47
N SER A 139 -15.43 -19.19 -20.85
CA SER A 139 -15.37 -20.58 -21.28
C SER A 139 -14.61 -21.39 -20.23
N LEU A 140 -15.23 -22.47 -19.74
CA LEU A 140 -14.61 -23.43 -18.82
C LEU A 140 -14.43 -24.77 -19.54
N ILE A 141 -13.28 -25.42 -19.35
CA ILE A 141 -12.93 -26.69 -20.00
C ILE A 141 -12.99 -27.80 -18.96
N ALA A 142 -14.12 -28.51 -18.94
CA ALA A 142 -14.46 -29.47 -17.90
C ALA A 142 -13.42 -30.59 -17.78
N GLU A 143 -12.96 -31.19 -18.88
CA GLU A 143 -11.97 -32.27 -18.83
C GLU A 143 -10.67 -31.89 -18.13
N ASN A 144 -10.29 -30.60 -18.13
CA ASN A 144 -9.06 -30.12 -17.52
C ASN A 144 -9.29 -29.79 -16.04
N ILE A 145 -10.42 -29.16 -15.71
CA ILE A 145 -10.82 -28.84 -14.33
C ILE A 145 -11.01 -30.11 -13.49
N ILE A 146 -11.61 -31.16 -14.06
CA ILE A 146 -11.90 -32.39 -13.30
C ILE A 146 -10.69 -33.33 -13.16
N LYS A 147 -9.51 -32.99 -13.73
CA LYS A 147 -8.30 -33.83 -13.62
C LYS A 147 -7.88 -34.05 -12.18
N ASN A 148 -8.22 -33.11 -11.28
CA ASN A 148 -8.00 -33.24 -9.86
C ASN A 148 -9.33 -33.22 -9.08
N PRO A 149 -9.98 -34.38 -8.88
CA PRO A 149 -11.28 -34.46 -8.20
C PRO A 149 -11.29 -33.95 -6.74
N LEU A 150 -10.12 -33.72 -6.14
CA LEU A 150 -10.02 -33.14 -4.78
C LEU A 150 -9.95 -31.61 -4.79
N LYS A 151 -9.68 -30.98 -5.94
CA LYS A 151 -9.51 -29.53 -6.10
C LYS A 151 -10.37 -28.91 -7.20
N TRP A 152 -11.11 -29.71 -7.95
CA TRP A 152 -11.89 -29.24 -9.10
C TRP A 152 -12.82 -28.06 -8.76
N GLU A 153 -13.38 -27.98 -7.54
CA GLU A 153 -14.20 -26.84 -7.09
C GLU A 153 -13.42 -25.53 -7.04
N SER A 154 -12.29 -25.55 -6.32
CA SER A 154 -11.39 -24.41 -6.25
C SER A 154 -10.82 -24.05 -7.63
N GLU A 155 -10.53 -25.04 -8.47
CA GLU A 155 -10.02 -24.82 -9.83
C GLU A 155 -11.07 -24.15 -10.73
N ALA A 156 -12.34 -24.58 -10.66
CA ALA A 156 -13.44 -23.96 -11.40
C ALA A 156 -13.71 -22.52 -10.95
N LEU A 157 -13.72 -22.27 -9.63
CA LEU A 157 -13.91 -20.91 -9.10
C LEU A 157 -12.72 -20.00 -9.42
N ASN A 158 -11.48 -20.50 -9.32
CA ASN A 158 -10.29 -19.72 -9.68
C ASN A 158 -10.27 -19.37 -11.17
N ALA A 159 -10.61 -20.33 -12.03
CA ALA A 159 -10.82 -20.11 -13.46
C ALA A 159 -11.85 -19.00 -13.73
N PHE A 160 -13.01 -19.09 -13.07
CA PHE A 160 -14.05 -18.07 -13.20
C PHE A 160 -13.60 -16.70 -12.68
N ARG A 161 -12.96 -16.64 -11.50
CA ARG A 161 -12.42 -15.40 -10.91
C ARG A 161 -11.43 -14.74 -11.87
N TYR A 162 -10.50 -15.53 -12.40
CA TYR A 162 -9.51 -15.07 -13.35
C TYR A 162 -10.19 -14.44 -14.57
N GLU A 163 -11.10 -15.17 -15.22
CA GLU A 163 -11.75 -14.70 -16.45
C GLU A 163 -12.65 -13.48 -16.20
N MET A 164 -13.33 -13.41 -15.05
CA MET A 164 -14.05 -12.19 -14.68
C MET A 164 -13.11 -10.99 -14.50
N CYS A 165 -11.93 -11.20 -13.92
CA CYS A 165 -10.93 -10.14 -13.81
C CYS A 165 -10.45 -9.69 -15.19
N VAL A 166 -10.17 -10.62 -16.10
CA VAL A 166 -9.78 -10.33 -17.49
C VAL A 166 -10.82 -9.46 -18.18
N LEU A 167 -12.10 -9.85 -18.14
CA LEU A 167 -13.19 -9.07 -18.76
C LEU A 167 -13.31 -7.65 -18.19
N LEU A 168 -13.09 -7.46 -16.89
CA LEU A 168 -13.14 -6.15 -16.24
C LEU A 168 -11.90 -5.30 -16.57
N ILE A 169 -10.71 -5.90 -16.64
CA ILE A 169 -9.48 -5.23 -17.08
C ILE A 169 -9.62 -4.78 -18.54
N GLU A 170 -10.14 -5.64 -19.42
CA GLU A 170 -10.41 -5.30 -20.81
C GLU A 170 -11.41 -4.14 -20.91
N LYS A 171 -12.47 -4.13 -20.10
CA LYS A 171 -13.43 -3.01 -20.05
C LYS A 171 -12.77 -1.71 -19.58
N LEU A 172 -11.99 -1.75 -18.49
CA LEU A 172 -11.28 -0.59 -17.95
C LEU A 172 -10.27 -0.01 -18.95
N SER A 173 -9.51 -0.89 -19.59
CA SER A 173 -8.46 -0.54 -20.54
C SER A 173 -8.97 -0.38 -21.98
N LYS A 174 -10.27 -0.57 -22.22
CA LYS A 174 -10.88 -0.58 -23.57
C LYS A 174 -10.15 -1.52 -24.54
N GLY A 175 -9.73 -2.68 -24.04
CA GLY A 175 -8.97 -3.70 -24.77
C GLY A 175 -7.55 -3.26 -25.16
N LYS A 176 -7.01 -2.19 -24.57
CA LYS A 176 -5.67 -1.67 -24.88
C LYS A 176 -4.59 -2.08 -23.87
N ALA A 177 -4.96 -2.74 -22.77
CA ALA A 177 -3.96 -3.32 -21.88
C ALA A 177 -3.19 -4.44 -22.62
N PRO A 178 -1.85 -4.48 -22.54
CA PRO A 178 -1.06 -5.55 -23.12
C PRO A 178 -1.39 -6.92 -22.53
N PRO A 179 -1.26 -8.01 -23.29
CA PRO A 179 -1.72 -9.34 -22.86
C PRO A 179 -1.08 -9.79 -21.55
N ALA A 180 0.25 -9.74 -21.42
CA ALA A 180 0.90 -10.18 -20.19
C ALA A 180 0.59 -9.27 -18.98
N LEU A 181 0.26 -7.98 -19.18
CA LEU A 181 -0.25 -7.15 -18.08
C LEU A 181 -1.62 -7.65 -17.61
N VAL A 182 -2.53 -7.96 -18.54
CA VAL A 182 -3.86 -8.51 -18.23
C VAL A 182 -3.72 -9.83 -17.46
N GLU A 183 -2.90 -10.75 -17.98
CA GLU A 183 -2.58 -12.03 -17.36
C GLU A 183 -2.10 -11.86 -15.92
N SER A 184 -1.21 -10.90 -15.70
CA SER A 184 -0.57 -10.71 -14.39
C SER A 184 -1.52 -10.10 -13.37
N VAL A 185 -2.36 -9.15 -13.76
CA VAL A 185 -3.38 -8.60 -12.86
C VAL A 185 -4.45 -9.65 -12.56
N GLY A 186 -4.87 -10.44 -13.56
CA GLY A 186 -5.80 -11.55 -13.37
C GLY A 186 -5.28 -12.59 -12.38
N ASN A 187 -4.04 -13.06 -12.58
CA ASN A 187 -3.40 -14.03 -11.71
C ASN A 187 -3.10 -13.47 -10.31
N TYR A 188 -2.77 -12.19 -10.18
CA TYR A 188 -2.53 -11.55 -8.88
C TYR A 188 -3.76 -11.59 -7.98
N LEU A 189 -4.98 -11.50 -8.54
CA LEU A 189 -6.22 -11.52 -7.76
C LEU A 189 -6.67 -12.91 -7.29
N LEU A 190 -5.97 -13.97 -7.70
CA LEU A 190 -6.18 -15.33 -7.22
C LEU A 190 -5.39 -15.58 -5.92
N ASP A 191 -5.65 -16.72 -5.26
CA ASP A 191 -4.88 -17.10 -4.08
C ASP A 191 -3.40 -17.32 -4.45
N PRO A 192 -2.45 -16.60 -3.81
CA PRO A 192 -1.03 -16.74 -4.13
C PRO A 192 -0.49 -18.16 -3.90
N ILE A 193 -1.11 -18.96 -3.02
CA ILE A 193 -0.74 -20.36 -2.79
C ILE A 193 -1.06 -21.21 -4.02
N ASP A 194 -2.17 -20.92 -4.70
CA ASP A 194 -2.60 -21.67 -5.89
C ASP A 194 -1.85 -21.24 -7.15
N VAL A 195 -1.37 -20.00 -7.21
CA VAL A 195 -0.70 -19.45 -8.39
C VAL A 195 0.82 -19.40 -8.24
N VAL A 196 1.34 -18.73 -7.21
CA VAL A 196 2.77 -18.41 -7.10
C VAL A 196 3.57 -19.63 -6.60
N ALA A 197 3.04 -20.41 -5.66
CA ALA A 197 3.77 -21.55 -5.11
C ALA A 197 4.11 -22.62 -6.17
N PRO A 198 3.20 -22.99 -7.10
CA PRO A 198 3.53 -23.88 -8.21
C PRO A 198 4.56 -23.26 -9.18
N LEU A 199 4.44 -21.96 -9.49
CA LEU A 199 5.39 -21.28 -10.37
C LEU A 199 6.81 -21.29 -9.80
N LEU A 200 6.96 -20.98 -8.51
CA LEU A 200 8.26 -21.01 -7.82
C LEU A 200 8.86 -22.42 -7.80
N SER A 201 8.02 -23.44 -7.62
CA SER A 201 8.46 -24.84 -7.66
C SER A 201 8.91 -25.30 -9.07
N GLY A 202 8.33 -24.70 -10.11
CA GLY A 202 8.68 -24.97 -11.51
C GLY A 202 9.77 -24.08 -12.11
N ALA A 203 10.18 -23.03 -11.40
CA ALA A 203 11.22 -22.10 -11.87
C ALA A 203 12.62 -22.71 -11.66
N ASN A 204 13.34 -22.96 -12.76
CA ASN A 204 14.67 -23.57 -12.71
C ASN A 204 15.77 -22.57 -12.29
N GLU A 205 15.62 -21.29 -12.64
CA GLU A 205 16.48 -20.19 -12.19
C GLU A 205 15.64 -18.91 -12.05
N LEU A 206 15.74 -18.24 -10.90
CA LEU A 206 15.19 -16.91 -10.65
C LEU A 206 16.33 -15.90 -10.79
N SER A 207 16.78 -15.71 -12.03
CA SER A 207 17.81 -14.73 -12.39
C SER A 207 17.24 -13.31 -12.40
N GLN A 208 18.05 -12.31 -12.78
CA GLN A 208 17.51 -10.97 -13.07
C GLN A 208 16.81 -10.97 -14.43
N MET A 209 15.73 -10.22 -14.55
CA MET A 209 15.01 -10.05 -15.81
C MET A 209 15.88 -9.33 -16.85
N ASP A 210 16.11 -10.00 -17.97
CA ASP A 210 16.65 -9.39 -19.18
C ASP A 210 15.52 -8.64 -19.93
N GLY A 211 15.80 -7.41 -20.39
CA GLY A 211 14.83 -6.60 -21.14
C GLY A 211 14.03 -5.60 -20.30
N SER A 212 13.05 -4.94 -20.92
CA SER A 212 12.21 -3.92 -20.28
C SER A 212 10.91 -4.51 -19.70
N ILE A 213 10.31 -3.83 -18.71
CA ILE A 213 8.99 -4.19 -18.17
C ILE A 213 7.91 -4.01 -19.24
N GLU A 214 8.01 -2.96 -20.07
CA GLU A 214 7.09 -2.76 -21.19
C GLU A 214 7.17 -3.93 -22.19
N GLU A 215 8.37 -4.43 -22.49
CA GLU A 215 8.58 -5.63 -23.32
C GLU A 215 7.99 -6.89 -22.66
N LEU A 216 8.19 -7.08 -21.34
CA LEU A 216 7.62 -8.20 -20.59
C LEU A 216 6.09 -8.22 -20.70
N TRP A 217 5.45 -7.09 -20.41
CA TRP A 217 3.99 -6.95 -20.46
C TRP A 217 3.41 -7.06 -21.88
N GLY A 218 4.21 -6.79 -22.91
CA GLY A 218 3.82 -6.97 -24.31
C GLY A 218 3.71 -8.43 -24.78
N LYS A 219 4.26 -9.40 -24.04
CA LYS A 219 4.28 -10.81 -24.46
C LYS A 219 2.89 -11.43 -24.46
N SER A 220 2.60 -12.28 -25.46
CA SER A 220 1.33 -12.96 -25.62
C SER A 220 1.26 -14.36 -24.98
N ASN A 221 2.37 -14.88 -24.46
CA ASN A 221 2.50 -16.26 -23.96
C ASN A 221 3.36 -16.32 -22.69
N ILE A 222 3.21 -15.33 -21.81
CA ILE A 222 3.98 -15.24 -20.56
C ILE A 222 3.68 -16.41 -19.59
N ASP A 223 2.50 -17.00 -19.69
CA ASP A 223 2.03 -18.19 -18.97
C ASP A 223 2.91 -19.43 -19.22
N GLN A 224 3.58 -19.49 -20.37
CA GLN A 224 4.47 -20.61 -20.72
C GLN A 224 5.84 -20.55 -20.04
N SER A 225 6.17 -19.43 -19.38
CA SER A 225 7.44 -19.22 -18.69
C SER A 225 7.19 -18.91 -17.21
N PRO A 226 7.36 -19.88 -16.29
CA PRO A 226 7.15 -19.66 -14.86
C PRO A 226 7.94 -18.48 -14.32
N THR A 227 9.20 -18.33 -14.75
CA THR A 227 10.08 -17.21 -14.34
C THR A 227 9.54 -15.86 -14.80
N GLU A 228 9.07 -15.73 -16.04
CA GLU A 228 8.52 -14.46 -16.54
C GLU A 228 7.20 -14.09 -15.87
N MET A 229 6.34 -15.08 -15.63
CA MET A 229 5.12 -14.89 -14.86
C MET A 229 5.42 -14.42 -13.43
N ILE A 230 6.43 -14.99 -12.77
CA ILE A 230 6.88 -14.54 -11.44
C ILE A 230 7.37 -13.09 -11.49
N TYR A 231 8.16 -12.69 -12.50
CA TYR A 231 8.56 -11.30 -12.67
C TYR A 231 7.34 -10.39 -12.76
N SER A 232 6.39 -10.73 -13.63
CA SER A 232 5.24 -9.88 -13.87
C SER A 232 4.30 -9.80 -12.66
N LEU A 233 4.07 -10.91 -11.95
CA LEU A 233 3.30 -10.93 -10.70
C LEU A 233 3.96 -10.10 -9.60
N SER A 234 5.28 -10.20 -9.45
CA SER A 234 6.02 -9.42 -8.45
C SER A 234 5.97 -7.91 -8.72
N ILE A 235 5.88 -7.51 -9.99
CA ILE A 235 5.66 -6.12 -10.38
C ILE A 235 4.28 -5.64 -9.94
N ILE A 236 3.22 -6.42 -10.20
CA ILE A 236 1.86 -6.07 -9.76
C ILE A 236 1.78 -6.02 -8.23
N ALA A 237 2.38 -7.00 -7.55
CA ALA A 237 2.45 -7.03 -6.08
C ALA A 237 3.10 -5.76 -5.52
N LEU A 238 4.24 -5.35 -6.07
CA LEU A 238 4.91 -4.10 -5.68
C LEU A 238 4.04 -2.86 -5.93
N LEU A 239 3.33 -2.81 -7.06
CA LEU A 239 2.46 -1.67 -7.37
C LEU A 239 1.35 -1.53 -6.34
N VAL A 240 0.71 -2.65 -5.97
CA VAL A 240 -0.36 -2.66 -4.97
C VAL A 240 0.19 -2.35 -3.59
N GLU A 241 1.32 -2.94 -3.21
CA GLU A 241 1.92 -2.74 -1.89
C GLU A 241 2.39 -1.29 -1.67
N LYS A 242 2.98 -0.68 -2.70
CA LYS A 242 3.54 0.67 -2.59
C LYS A 242 2.51 1.77 -2.84
N PHE A 243 1.61 1.58 -3.80
CA PHE A 243 0.71 2.63 -4.28
C PHE A 243 -0.77 2.36 -4.05
N GLY A 244 -1.14 1.15 -3.62
CA GLY A 244 -2.52 0.75 -3.38
C GLY A 244 -3.23 0.27 -4.65
N TRP A 245 -4.21 -0.62 -4.44
CA TRP A 245 -5.02 -1.23 -5.51
C TRP A 245 -5.75 -0.17 -6.36
N GLN A 246 -6.29 0.88 -5.73
CA GLN A 246 -7.03 1.93 -6.44
C GLN A 246 -6.16 2.67 -7.46
N LYS A 247 -4.86 2.80 -7.19
CA LYS A 247 -3.91 3.43 -8.10
C LYS A 247 -3.60 2.53 -9.31
N VAL A 248 -3.58 1.21 -9.11
CA VAL A 248 -3.48 0.22 -10.20
C VAL A 248 -4.71 0.30 -11.11
N LEU A 249 -5.92 0.43 -10.55
CA LEU A 249 -7.13 0.64 -11.35
C LEU A 249 -7.07 1.94 -12.16
N THR A 250 -6.60 3.03 -11.54
CA THR A 250 -6.37 4.30 -12.23
C THR A 250 -5.40 4.14 -13.40
N PHE A 251 -4.35 3.35 -13.22
CA PHE A 251 -3.40 3.05 -14.28
C PHE A 251 -4.07 2.31 -15.45
N LEU A 252 -4.83 1.25 -15.18
CA LEU A 252 -5.60 0.53 -16.22
C LEU A 252 -6.57 1.44 -16.98
N GLN A 253 -7.23 2.37 -16.28
CA GLN A 253 -8.13 3.37 -16.87
C GLN A 253 -7.42 4.46 -17.67
N THR A 254 -6.13 4.67 -17.43
CA THR A 254 -5.33 5.69 -18.11
C THR A 254 -4.78 5.18 -19.44
N ILE A 255 -4.47 3.88 -19.54
CA ILE A 255 -3.99 3.20 -20.77
C ILE A 255 -4.74 3.62 -22.05
N PRO A 256 -6.09 3.68 -22.08
CA PRO A 256 -6.80 4.04 -23.30
C PRO A 256 -6.55 5.45 -23.83
N THR A 257 -6.10 6.35 -22.95
CA THR A 257 -5.97 7.80 -23.19
C THR A 257 -4.55 8.25 -23.48
N THR A 258 -3.58 7.34 -23.41
CA THR A 258 -2.16 7.60 -23.66
C THR A 258 -1.67 6.87 -24.90
N THR A 259 -0.42 7.17 -25.30
CA THR A 259 0.21 6.60 -26.51
C THR A 259 0.60 5.13 -26.31
N ASN A 260 1.14 4.80 -25.16
CA ASN A 260 1.60 3.46 -24.79
C ASN A 260 1.48 3.26 -23.27
N VAL A 261 1.85 2.06 -22.80
CA VAL A 261 1.73 1.68 -21.39
C VAL A 261 2.75 2.40 -20.53
N ALA A 262 3.99 2.59 -21.00
CA ALA A 262 4.98 3.38 -20.28
C ALA A 262 4.48 4.81 -20.00
N SER A 263 3.83 5.46 -20.97
CA SER A 263 3.23 6.79 -20.80
C SER A 263 2.04 6.79 -19.82
N ALA A 264 1.20 5.74 -19.86
CA ALA A 264 0.10 5.58 -18.90
C ALA A 264 0.62 5.42 -17.47
N PHE A 265 1.71 4.67 -17.34
CA PHE A 265 2.39 4.42 -16.08
C PHE A 265 2.96 5.72 -15.51
N GLU A 266 3.72 6.47 -16.32
CA GLU A 266 4.29 7.75 -15.92
C GLU A 266 3.21 8.76 -15.53
N ALA A 267 2.13 8.87 -16.32
CA ALA A 267 1.00 9.75 -15.99
C ALA A 267 0.30 9.39 -14.67
N THR A 268 0.29 8.10 -14.31
CA THR A 268 -0.40 7.63 -13.10
C THR A 268 0.50 7.71 -11.87
N PHE A 269 1.71 7.17 -11.95
CA PHE A 269 2.63 7.00 -10.82
C PHE A 269 3.67 8.11 -10.71
N ASN A 270 3.76 9.00 -11.70
CA ASN A 270 4.73 10.10 -11.77
C ASN A 270 6.18 9.60 -11.67
N MET A 271 6.50 8.54 -12.41
CA MET A 271 7.82 7.90 -12.50
C MET A 271 7.97 7.11 -13.80
N SER A 272 9.20 6.99 -14.31
CA SER A 272 9.50 6.16 -15.49
C SER A 272 9.31 4.67 -15.19
N LEU A 273 8.64 3.93 -16.09
CA LEU A 273 8.38 2.49 -15.94
C LEU A 273 9.68 1.68 -15.95
N ASP A 274 10.53 1.92 -16.94
CA ASP A 274 11.71 1.08 -17.21
C ASP A 274 12.99 1.59 -16.53
N ASP A 275 12.98 2.82 -16.01
CA ASP A 275 14.10 3.39 -15.24
C ASP A 275 13.80 3.36 -13.73
N ASP A 276 13.02 4.33 -13.24
CA ASP A 276 12.80 4.57 -11.81
C ASP A 276 12.08 3.39 -11.14
N PHE A 277 11.00 2.90 -11.77
CA PHE A 277 10.21 1.83 -11.20
C PHE A 277 10.90 0.48 -11.32
N LYS A 278 11.62 0.22 -12.42
CA LYS A 278 12.42 -1.01 -12.56
C LYS A 278 13.52 -1.08 -11.51
N GLU A 279 14.21 0.01 -11.18
CA GLU A 279 15.20 0.04 -10.10
C GLU A 279 14.57 -0.30 -8.74
N LEU A 280 13.43 0.32 -8.45
CA LEU A 280 12.66 -0.02 -7.26
C LEU A 280 12.26 -1.50 -7.23
N TRP A 281 11.77 -2.03 -8.35
CA TRP A 281 11.41 -3.43 -8.47
C TRP A 281 12.60 -4.37 -8.28
N LEU A 282 13.77 -4.05 -8.83
CA LEU A 282 15.00 -4.84 -8.63
C LEU A 282 15.42 -4.92 -7.15
N SER A 283 15.12 -3.88 -6.35
CA SER A 283 15.34 -3.92 -4.90
C SER A 283 14.30 -4.75 -4.14
N TYR A 284 13.07 -4.85 -4.67
CA TYR A 284 11.95 -5.58 -4.08
C TYR A 284 11.94 -7.07 -4.42
N TYR A 285 12.27 -7.40 -5.67
CA TYR A 285 12.14 -8.74 -6.25
C TYR A 285 12.79 -9.86 -5.41
N PRO A 286 14.01 -9.69 -4.85
CA PRO A 286 14.62 -10.72 -4.00
C PRO A 286 13.77 -11.07 -2.77
N PHE A 287 13.10 -10.09 -2.18
CA PHE A 287 12.20 -10.33 -1.05
C PHE A 287 10.92 -11.03 -1.51
N TYR A 288 10.38 -10.62 -2.66
CA TYR A 288 9.21 -11.24 -3.28
C TYR A 288 9.38 -12.74 -3.44
N VAL A 289 10.45 -13.17 -4.11
CA VAL A 289 10.69 -14.60 -4.38
C VAL A 289 11.05 -15.41 -3.14
N GLN A 290 11.62 -14.77 -2.12
CA GLN A 290 12.00 -15.46 -0.89
C GLN A 290 10.74 -15.86 -0.11
N ASP A 291 9.95 -14.87 0.33
CA ASP A 291 8.79 -15.12 1.19
C ASP A 291 7.66 -14.08 1.00
N ARG A 292 7.95 -12.91 0.42
CA ARG A 292 6.99 -11.80 0.39
C ARG A 292 5.77 -12.09 -0.49
N TRP A 293 5.88 -12.97 -1.49
CA TRP A 293 4.76 -13.44 -2.31
C TRP A 293 3.60 -14.05 -1.51
N GLN A 294 3.86 -14.57 -0.30
CA GLN A 294 2.85 -15.18 0.56
C GLN A 294 1.86 -14.15 1.12
N TYR A 295 2.23 -12.88 1.13
CA TYR A 295 1.40 -11.80 1.62
C TYR A 295 0.69 -11.11 0.47
N HIS A 296 -0.62 -10.95 0.61
CA HIS A 296 -1.45 -10.37 -0.42
C HIS A 296 -2.50 -9.45 0.21
N PHE A 297 -2.96 -8.44 -0.54
CA PHE A 297 -3.94 -7.49 -0.01
C PHE A 297 -5.34 -8.10 0.16
N LEU A 298 -5.62 -9.23 -0.49
CA LEU A 298 -6.85 -9.99 -0.29
C LEU A 298 -6.65 -11.27 0.53
N TYR A 299 -5.45 -11.84 0.48
CA TYR A 299 -5.16 -13.15 1.05
C TYR A 299 -3.95 -13.02 1.98
N ASN A 300 -4.00 -13.61 3.17
CA ASN A 300 -2.88 -13.58 4.13
C ASN A 300 -2.27 -12.16 4.32
N ILE A 301 -3.08 -11.25 4.83
CA ILE A 301 -2.74 -9.83 4.97
C ILE A 301 -1.51 -9.64 5.87
N ASP A 302 -0.58 -8.79 5.40
CA ASP A 302 0.60 -8.39 6.16
C ASP A 302 0.28 -7.35 7.25
N GLU A 303 -0.09 -7.85 8.43
CA GLU A 303 -0.27 -7.04 9.62
C GLU A 303 1.03 -6.40 10.13
N ASP A 304 2.16 -7.08 9.94
CA ASP A 304 3.45 -6.66 10.49
C ASP A 304 3.95 -5.37 9.85
N SER A 305 3.71 -5.17 8.56
CA SER A 305 4.01 -3.90 7.89
C SER A 305 3.26 -2.72 8.51
N TYR A 306 2.01 -2.90 8.92
CA TYR A 306 1.26 -1.85 9.61
C TYR A 306 1.79 -1.63 11.03
N ARG A 307 2.12 -2.72 11.74
CA ARG A 307 2.73 -2.64 13.09
C ARG A 307 4.07 -1.91 13.05
N LEU A 308 4.88 -2.11 12.01
CA LEU A 308 6.16 -1.41 11.84
C LEU A 308 5.98 0.09 11.61
N LEU A 309 5.00 0.51 10.80
CA LEU A 309 4.65 1.92 10.64
C LEU A 309 4.21 2.54 11.97
N ILE A 310 3.40 1.83 12.74
CA ILE A 310 2.95 2.24 14.08
C ILE A 310 4.16 2.37 15.03
N GLN A 311 5.01 1.35 15.10
CA GLN A 311 6.20 1.33 15.98
C GLN A 311 7.24 2.40 15.62
N SER A 312 7.36 2.78 14.36
CA SER A 312 8.23 3.89 13.92
C SER A 312 7.61 5.28 14.17
N GLY A 313 6.38 5.33 14.70
CA GLY A 313 5.63 6.56 14.96
C GLY A 313 5.05 7.19 13.68
N ALA A 314 5.02 6.46 12.56
CA ALA A 314 4.39 6.87 11.31
C ALA A 314 2.87 6.65 11.34
N TYR A 315 2.22 7.10 12.41
CA TYR A 315 0.80 6.86 12.70
C TYR A 315 -0.15 7.34 11.60
N ALA A 316 0.13 8.50 11.03
CA ALA A 316 -0.71 9.06 9.95
C ALA A 316 -0.65 8.19 8.68
N ASP A 317 0.53 7.67 8.34
CA ASP A 317 0.71 6.81 7.17
C ASP A 317 0.06 5.43 7.41
N ALA A 318 0.26 4.85 8.60
CA ALA A 318 -0.40 3.61 9.01
C ALA A 318 -1.93 3.74 8.92
N LYS A 319 -2.49 4.80 9.52
CA LYS A 319 -3.92 5.09 9.52
C LYS A 319 -4.47 5.18 8.10
N SER A 320 -3.88 6.02 7.25
CA SER A 320 -4.37 6.21 5.88
C SER A 320 -4.39 4.91 5.08
N ARG A 321 -3.36 4.07 5.21
CA ARG A 321 -3.29 2.78 4.51
C ARG A 321 -4.28 1.77 5.09
N LEU A 322 -4.46 1.73 6.41
CA LEU A 322 -5.43 0.85 7.07
C LEU A 322 -6.86 1.23 6.70
N GLU A 323 -7.21 2.51 6.67
CA GLU A 323 -8.54 2.98 6.26
C GLU A 323 -8.88 2.57 4.82
N GLU A 324 -7.93 2.69 3.91
CA GLU A 324 -8.10 2.24 2.53
C GLU A 324 -8.30 0.73 2.43
N HIS A 325 -7.43 -0.04 3.09
CA HIS A 325 -7.48 -1.50 3.06
C HIS A 325 -8.77 -2.04 3.70
N ILE A 326 -9.16 -1.51 4.87
CA ILE A 326 -10.41 -1.87 5.54
C ILE A 326 -11.62 -1.60 4.65
N ARG A 327 -11.66 -0.46 3.96
CA ARG A 327 -12.77 -0.13 3.06
C ARG A 327 -12.90 -1.13 1.91
N ILE A 328 -11.77 -1.56 1.33
CA ILE A 328 -11.78 -2.61 0.29
C ILE A 328 -12.36 -3.90 0.88
N LEU A 329 -11.81 -4.39 1.99
CA LEU A 329 -12.25 -5.64 2.61
C LEU A 329 -13.72 -5.62 3.06
N GLN A 330 -14.22 -4.48 3.55
CA GLN A 330 -15.64 -4.29 3.88
C GLN A 330 -16.53 -4.46 2.64
N ASN A 331 -16.14 -3.87 1.51
CA ASN A 331 -16.88 -4.02 0.26
C ASN A 331 -16.86 -5.47 -0.26
N LEU A 332 -15.88 -6.27 0.13
CA LEU A 332 -15.78 -7.68 -0.23
C LEU A 332 -16.46 -8.63 0.79
N GLY A 333 -16.95 -8.09 1.92
CA GLY A 333 -17.55 -8.91 2.98
C GLY A 333 -16.54 -9.71 3.82
N GLU A 334 -15.27 -9.31 3.81
CA GLU A 334 -14.15 -9.98 4.49
C GLU A 334 -14.09 -9.61 5.99
N GLU A 335 -15.18 -9.83 6.73
CA GLU A 335 -15.38 -9.31 8.09
C GLU A 335 -14.29 -9.72 9.09
N GLN A 336 -13.77 -10.95 8.99
CA GLN A 336 -12.70 -11.41 9.88
C GLN A 336 -11.40 -10.60 9.68
N ASN A 337 -11.06 -10.31 8.43
CA ASN A 337 -9.88 -9.51 8.09
C ASN A 337 -10.09 -8.03 8.46
N VAL A 338 -11.31 -7.51 8.28
CA VAL A 338 -11.69 -6.16 8.72
C VAL A 338 -11.49 -5.98 10.21
N LEU A 339 -11.90 -6.95 11.04
CA LEU A 339 -11.74 -6.87 12.50
C LEU A 339 -10.27 -6.76 12.91
N LYS A 340 -9.40 -7.60 12.33
CA LYS A 340 -7.95 -7.57 12.60
C LYS A 340 -7.32 -6.21 12.27
N LEU A 341 -7.64 -5.65 11.11
CA LEU A 341 -7.08 -4.35 10.71
C LEU A 341 -7.67 -3.18 11.49
N ARG A 342 -8.92 -3.28 11.98
CA ARG A 342 -9.54 -2.22 12.81
C ARG A 342 -8.80 -2.01 14.13
N GLU A 343 -8.30 -3.08 14.75
CA GLU A 343 -7.49 -2.96 15.98
C GLU A 343 -6.22 -2.12 15.72
N LEU A 344 -5.54 -2.38 14.60
CA LEU A 344 -4.37 -1.59 14.20
C LEU A 344 -4.74 -0.14 13.84
N LEU A 345 -5.91 0.07 13.23
CA LEU A 345 -6.39 1.41 12.88
C LEU A 345 -6.69 2.25 14.13
N GLU A 346 -7.25 1.64 15.17
CA GLU A 346 -7.51 2.29 16.45
C GLU A 346 -6.19 2.76 17.09
N ILE A 347 -5.19 1.86 17.16
CA ILE A 347 -3.84 2.17 17.65
C ILE A 347 -3.22 3.32 16.84
N ALA A 348 -3.29 3.26 15.51
CA ALA A 348 -2.75 4.32 14.64
C ALA A 348 -3.47 5.66 14.83
N THR A 349 -4.79 5.64 15.04
CA THR A 349 -5.60 6.84 15.27
C THR A 349 -5.24 7.50 16.60
N MET A 350 -5.14 6.70 17.66
CA MET A 350 -4.71 7.16 18.98
C MET A 350 -3.29 7.74 18.93
N GLY A 351 -2.33 7.04 18.30
CA GLY A 351 -0.97 7.54 18.14
C GLY A 351 -0.91 8.89 17.39
N GLN A 352 -1.74 9.08 16.36
CA GLN A 352 -1.85 10.35 15.65
C GLN A 352 -2.37 11.48 16.55
N GLU A 353 -3.38 11.20 17.38
CA GLU A 353 -3.91 12.14 18.37
C GLU A 353 -2.84 12.51 19.43
N GLY A 354 -2.15 11.51 19.98
CA GLY A 354 -1.04 11.70 20.91
C GLY A 354 0.07 12.59 20.33
N LEU A 355 0.45 12.37 19.06
CA LEU A 355 1.42 13.23 18.35
C LEU A 355 0.92 14.66 18.16
N SER A 356 -0.37 14.84 17.89
CA SER A 356 -0.99 16.17 17.79
C SER A 356 -0.90 16.92 19.12
N LEU A 357 -1.28 16.27 20.23
CA LEU A 357 -1.19 16.82 21.57
C LEU A 357 0.24 17.15 21.97
N LEU A 358 1.20 16.26 21.71
CA LEU A 358 2.62 16.50 21.96
C LEU A 358 3.14 17.72 21.17
N ARG A 359 2.74 17.86 19.91
CA ARG A 359 3.09 19.03 19.09
C ARG A 359 2.48 20.31 19.64
N GLN A 360 1.21 20.29 20.03
CA GLN A 360 0.56 21.44 20.65
C GLN A 360 1.22 21.81 21.97
N ALA A 361 1.60 20.83 22.80
CA ALA A 361 2.33 21.06 24.04
C ALA A 361 3.66 21.78 23.79
N ARG A 362 4.42 21.37 22.77
CA ARG A 362 5.66 22.05 22.36
C ARG A 362 5.40 23.49 21.93
N GLN A 363 4.42 23.70 21.06
CA GLN A 363 4.11 25.03 20.54
C GLN A 363 3.60 25.97 21.65
N GLY A 364 2.72 25.49 22.51
CA GLY A 364 2.22 26.23 23.67
C GLY A 364 3.33 26.61 24.64
N TYR A 365 4.30 25.72 24.86
CA TYR A 365 5.45 25.97 25.73
C TYR A 365 6.37 27.05 25.15
N ILE A 366 6.63 27.00 23.85
CA ILE A 366 7.38 28.05 23.14
C ILE A 366 6.63 29.40 23.20
N ALA A 367 5.30 29.37 23.15
CA ALA A 367 4.43 30.53 23.32
C ALA A 367 4.22 30.95 24.80
N GLY A 368 4.90 30.28 25.74
CA GLY A 368 4.86 30.52 27.18
C GLY A 368 3.55 30.19 27.90
N ASN A 369 2.67 29.42 27.26
CA ASN A 369 1.47 28.87 27.90
C ASN A 369 1.78 27.53 28.60
N THR A 370 2.68 27.57 29.59
CA THR A 370 3.21 26.37 30.26
C THR A 370 2.13 25.48 30.88
N ALA A 371 1.08 26.07 31.47
CA ALA A 371 0.01 25.32 32.12
C ALA A 371 -0.79 24.47 31.12
N ALA A 372 -1.26 25.07 30.03
CA ALA A 372 -1.99 24.34 28.98
C ALA A 372 -1.09 23.31 28.29
N SER A 373 0.18 23.63 28.09
CA SER A 373 1.14 22.69 27.51
C SER A 373 1.40 21.47 28.38
N LEU A 374 1.46 21.64 29.70
CA LEU A 374 1.60 20.51 30.61
C LEU A 374 0.35 19.61 30.59
N GLU A 375 -0.84 20.20 30.51
CA GLU A 375 -2.10 19.45 30.39
C GLU A 375 -2.14 18.61 29.11
N GLN A 376 -1.82 19.23 27.96
CA GLN A 376 -1.73 18.53 26.66
C GLN A 376 -0.68 17.40 26.70
N LEU A 377 0.43 17.62 27.38
CA LEU A 377 1.48 16.61 27.51
C LEU A 377 1.04 15.42 28.37
N VAL A 378 0.30 15.66 29.46
CA VAL A 378 -0.29 14.60 30.28
C VAL A 378 -1.31 13.78 29.49
N GLN A 379 -2.13 14.42 28.66
CA GLN A 379 -3.06 13.73 27.76
C GLN A 379 -2.31 12.88 26.72
N ALA A 380 -1.26 13.42 26.10
CA ALA A 380 -0.41 12.67 25.16
C ALA A 380 0.26 11.46 25.84
N GLU A 381 0.78 11.61 27.06
CA GLU A 381 1.37 10.52 27.86
C GLU A 381 0.35 9.41 28.15
N ALA A 382 -0.91 9.76 28.42
CA ALA A 382 -1.96 8.77 28.64
C ALA A 382 -2.20 7.92 27.38
N ILE A 383 -2.31 8.58 26.22
CA ILE A 383 -2.47 7.92 24.92
C ILE A 383 -1.28 7.01 24.61
N PHE A 384 -0.05 7.51 24.71
CA PHE A 384 1.15 6.71 24.39
C PHE A 384 1.31 5.50 25.32
N ARG A 385 0.84 5.60 26.58
CA ARG A 385 0.80 4.46 27.50
C ARG A 385 -0.24 3.43 27.08
N GLU A 386 -1.40 3.87 26.62
CA GLU A 386 -2.47 2.99 26.18
C GLU A 386 -2.08 2.17 24.94
N ILE A 387 -1.35 2.79 24.00
CA ILE A 387 -0.84 2.11 22.80
C ILE A 387 0.54 1.45 22.98
N ASN A 388 1.10 1.48 24.19
CA ASN A 388 2.44 0.95 24.52
C ASN A 388 3.59 1.52 23.65
N ASP A 389 3.57 2.82 23.36
CA ASP A 389 4.65 3.51 22.65
C ASP A 389 5.67 4.11 23.64
N ASP A 390 6.64 3.28 24.03
CA ASP A 390 7.71 3.66 24.95
C ASP A 390 8.59 4.80 24.42
N GLN A 391 8.78 4.88 23.10
CA GLN A 391 9.60 5.92 22.49
C GLN A 391 8.94 7.30 22.64
N ARG A 392 7.64 7.41 22.36
CA ARG A 392 6.90 8.67 22.52
C ARG A 392 6.61 9.01 23.96
N LEU A 393 6.48 8.01 24.84
CA LEU A 393 6.49 8.23 26.28
C LEU A 393 7.80 8.86 26.75
N ALA A 394 8.95 8.34 26.32
CA ALA A 394 10.25 8.91 26.67
C ALA A 394 10.41 10.36 26.15
N GLU A 395 9.97 10.63 24.92
CA GLU A 395 9.97 11.98 24.34
C GLU A 395 9.08 12.95 25.14
N SER A 396 7.90 12.50 25.56
CA SER A 396 6.97 13.30 26.37
C SER A 396 7.55 13.60 27.76
N ASN A 397 8.14 12.60 28.42
CA ASN A 397 8.80 12.77 29.71
C ASN A 397 9.98 13.75 29.63
N ALA A 398 10.83 13.65 28.60
CA ALA A 398 11.95 14.57 28.41
C ALA A 398 11.46 16.03 28.22
N LEU A 399 10.37 16.23 27.49
CA LEU A 399 9.76 17.55 27.35
C LEU A 399 9.22 18.07 28.69
N LYS A 400 8.57 17.21 29.50
CA LYS A 400 8.06 17.56 30.82
C LYS A 400 9.16 17.99 31.79
N GLU A 401 10.27 17.28 31.80
CA GLU A 401 11.46 17.64 32.57
C GLU A 401 12.02 19.00 32.12
N THR A 402 12.08 19.23 30.81
CA THR A 402 12.51 20.51 30.22
C THR A 402 11.61 21.65 30.69
N MET A 403 10.28 21.47 30.66
CA MET A 403 9.33 22.47 31.15
C MET A 403 9.47 22.73 32.64
N ALA A 404 9.66 21.68 33.47
CA ALA A 404 9.87 21.81 34.90
C ALA A 404 11.16 22.57 35.24
N GLN A 405 12.26 22.28 34.54
CA GLN A 405 13.52 23.01 34.68
C GLN A 405 13.35 24.49 34.32
N ALA A 406 12.63 24.79 33.23
CA ALA A 406 12.36 26.16 32.82
C ALA A 406 11.49 26.91 33.85
N GLN A 407 10.49 26.24 34.44
CA GLN A 407 9.67 26.83 35.50
C GLN A 407 10.51 27.14 36.76
N ASN A 408 11.38 26.22 37.17
CA ASN A 408 12.29 26.44 38.29
C ASN A 408 13.25 27.62 38.03
N LEU A 409 13.85 27.68 36.84
CA LEU A 409 14.71 28.80 36.44
C LEU A 409 13.93 30.13 36.37
N ALA A 410 12.68 30.12 35.93
CA ALA A 410 11.83 31.32 35.92
C ALA A 410 11.51 31.81 37.34
N MET A 411 11.23 30.91 38.28
CA MET A 411 11.03 31.26 39.69
C MET A 411 12.32 31.82 40.32
N GLU A 412 13.47 31.19 40.07
CA GLU A 412 14.79 31.67 40.52
C GLU A 412 15.08 33.07 39.96
N LEU A 413 14.78 33.28 38.68
CA LEU A 413 14.95 34.57 38.01
C LEU A 413 14.08 35.67 38.64
N GLU A 414 12.81 35.40 38.93
CA GLU A 414 11.93 36.38 39.60
C GLU A 414 12.41 36.72 41.02
N HIS A 415 12.90 35.71 41.75
CA HIS A 415 13.51 35.93 43.06
C HIS A 415 14.76 36.81 42.97
N GLU A 416 15.67 36.49 42.05
CA GLU A 416 16.91 37.25 41.82
C GLU A 416 16.65 38.65 41.28
N LYS A 417 15.59 38.88 40.49
CA LYS A 417 15.19 40.24 40.05
C LYS A 417 14.90 41.14 41.25
N TRP A 418 14.08 40.65 42.18
CA TRP A 418 13.73 41.39 43.39
C TRP A 418 14.95 41.73 44.24
N ILE A 419 15.81 40.74 44.41
CA ILE A 419 17.05 40.84 45.16
C ILE A 419 18.06 41.78 44.47
N ALA A 420 18.17 41.74 43.14
CA ALA A 420 19.07 42.62 42.40
C ALA A 420 18.57 44.07 42.40
N PHE A 421 17.25 44.28 42.32
CA PHE A 421 16.62 45.58 42.45
C PHE A 421 16.93 46.26 43.79
N LEU A 422 16.91 45.50 44.90
CA LEU A 422 17.17 46.02 46.25
C LEU A 422 18.64 46.36 46.52
N PHE A 423 19.57 45.54 46.04
CA PHE A 423 20.99 45.63 46.44
C PHE A 423 21.95 46.14 45.34
N MET A 424 21.48 46.30 44.10
CA MET A 424 22.21 46.92 42.98
C MET A 424 23.68 46.44 42.82
N SER A 425 23.93 45.14 42.92
CA SER A 425 25.28 44.54 42.83
C SER A 425 25.62 44.07 41.40
N PRO A 426 26.81 44.41 40.85
CA PRO A 426 27.26 43.93 39.53
C PRO A 426 27.31 42.41 39.39
N ASN A 427 27.64 41.70 40.48
CA ASN A 427 27.69 40.24 40.49
C ASN A 427 26.30 39.62 40.27
N ARG A 428 25.24 40.28 40.77
CA ARG A 428 23.86 39.82 40.56
C ARG A 428 23.36 40.07 39.14
N ALA A 429 23.73 41.20 38.54
CA ALA A 429 23.44 41.44 37.12
C ALA A 429 24.06 40.35 36.22
N LYS A 430 25.29 39.91 36.54
CA LYS A 430 25.95 38.78 35.84
C LYS A 430 25.23 37.46 36.08
N HIS A 431 24.75 37.20 37.29
CA HIS A 431 24.00 35.98 37.59
C HIS A 431 22.64 35.92 36.86
N LEU A 432 21.90 37.04 36.82
CA LEU A 432 20.67 37.17 36.02
C LEU A 432 20.92 36.88 34.54
N ASP A 433 22.02 37.40 33.98
CA ASP A 433 22.42 37.15 32.58
C ASP A 433 22.67 35.66 32.31
N GLN A 434 23.25 34.94 33.28
CA GLN A 434 23.43 33.49 33.21
C GLN A 434 22.09 32.73 33.27
N LEU A 435 21.16 33.13 34.14
CA LEU A 435 19.84 32.52 34.24
C LEU A 435 19.01 32.72 32.96
N ILE A 436 19.03 33.94 32.39
CA ILE A 436 18.40 34.22 31.09
C ILE A 436 19.03 33.38 29.99
N SER A 437 20.36 33.30 29.93
CA SER A 437 21.06 32.50 28.93
C SER A 437 20.67 31.01 29.03
N LYS A 438 20.47 30.49 30.24
CA LYS A 438 19.95 29.11 30.45
C LYS A 438 18.51 28.97 29.97
N LEU A 439 17.62 29.92 30.29
CA LEU A 439 16.23 29.91 29.83
C LEU A 439 16.12 29.98 28.30
N ILE A 440 16.95 30.80 27.64
CA ILE A 440 17.04 30.88 26.18
C ILE A 440 17.45 29.53 25.60
N ARG A 441 18.48 28.89 26.16
CA ARG A 441 18.94 27.57 25.70
C ARG A 441 17.87 26.49 25.84
N ILE A 442 16.99 26.62 26.83
CA ILE A 442 15.88 25.69 27.10
C ILE A 442 14.61 26.07 26.29
N GLY A 443 14.69 27.09 25.42
CA GLY A 443 13.65 27.45 24.46
C GLY A 443 12.61 28.45 24.95
N ASN A 444 12.77 29.03 26.15
CA ASN A 444 11.84 30.02 26.69
C ASN A 444 12.25 31.45 26.25
N GLN A 445 11.66 31.93 25.15
CA GLN A 445 12.03 33.21 24.54
C GLN A 445 11.18 34.41 24.99
N GLN A 446 9.97 34.17 25.51
CA GLN A 446 8.92 35.21 25.62
C GLN A 446 9.27 36.36 26.57
N ASN A 447 10.15 36.13 27.55
CA ASN A 447 10.52 37.14 28.55
C ASN A 447 11.93 37.72 28.34
N THR A 448 12.68 37.22 27.36
CA THR A 448 14.13 37.50 27.24
C THR A 448 14.42 38.96 26.91
N ALA A 449 13.63 39.58 26.03
CA ALA A 449 13.81 40.99 25.66
C ALA A 449 13.52 41.96 26.82
N GLN A 450 12.42 41.74 27.56
CA GLN A 450 12.06 42.58 28.71
C GLN A 450 13.10 42.42 29.84
N LEU A 451 13.62 41.21 30.04
CA LEU A 451 14.66 40.92 31.00
C LEU A 451 16.02 41.50 30.60
N GLN A 452 16.37 41.47 29.32
CA GLN A 452 17.59 42.10 28.84
C GLN A 452 17.57 43.61 29.07
N ALA A 453 16.43 44.24 28.76
CA ALA A 453 16.22 45.66 29.05
C ALA A 453 16.32 45.99 30.55
N PHE A 454 15.81 45.11 31.43
CA PHE A 454 15.97 45.26 32.87
C PHE A 454 17.44 45.17 33.31
N ILE A 455 18.20 44.19 32.79
CA ILE A 455 19.63 44.06 33.07
C ILE A 455 20.41 45.28 32.59
N ASP A 456 20.13 45.77 31.39
CA ASP A 456 20.81 46.92 30.82
C ASP A 456 20.50 48.19 31.62
N MET A 457 19.25 48.36 32.07
CA MET A 457 18.87 49.43 33.00
C MET A 457 19.66 49.35 34.31
N MET A 458 19.83 48.15 34.89
CA MET A 458 20.62 47.98 36.12
C MET A 458 22.10 48.28 35.92
N LYS A 459 22.70 47.84 34.80
CA LYS A 459 24.09 48.14 34.46
C LYS A 459 24.31 49.65 34.38
N VAL A 460 23.45 50.37 33.66
CA VAL A 460 23.51 51.84 33.55
C VAL A 460 23.38 52.50 34.93
N ARG A 461 22.41 52.09 35.75
CA ARG A 461 22.24 52.64 37.10
C ARG A 461 23.45 52.41 38.00
N SER A 462 24.04 51.21 37.98
CA SER A 462 25.24 50.93 38.78
C SER A 462 26.42 51.83 38.41
N ILE A 463 26.57 52.16 37.12
CA ILE A 463 27.61 53.09 36.64
C ILE A 463 27.32 54.50 37.16
N VAL A 464 26.07 54.96 37.07
CA VAL A 464 25.67 56.29 37.57
C VAL A 464 25.92 56.43 39.08
N PHE A 465 25.57 55.41 39.88
CA PHE A 465 25.83 55.42 41.32
C PHE A 465 27.32 55.36 41.63
N ALA A 466 28.11 54.59 40.88
CA ALA A 466 29.57 54.57 41.04
C ALA A 466 30.18 55.95 40.75
N ILE A 467 29.74 56.63 39.70
CA ILE A 467 30.16 58.00 39.37
C ILE A 467 29.77 58.97 40.48
N LEU A 468 28.53 58.92 40.97
CA LEU A 468 28.05 59.77 42.08
C LEU A 468 28.85 59.53 43.36
N ALA A 469 29.15 58.28 43.71
CA ALA A 469 29.98 57.94 44.85
C ALA A 469 31.41 58.48 44.69
N LEU A 470 31.99 58.41 43.49
CA LEU A 470 33.29 58.99 43.16
C LEU A 470 33.28 60.51 43.29
N VAL A 471 32.22 61.18 42.82
CA VAL A 471 32.02 62.64 42.95
C VAL A 471 31.88 63.04 44.42
N LEU A 472 31.13 62.28 45.22
CA LEU A 472 31.00 62.53 46.67
C LEU A 472 32.33 62.29 47.40
N LEU A 473 33.05 61.21 47.09
CA LEU A 473 34.37 60.93 47.67
C LEU A 473 35.39 62.02 47.33
N SER A 474 35.42 62.47 46.08
CA SER A 474 36.29 63.56 45.65
C SER A 474 35.88 64.90 46.28
N PHE A 475 34.58 65.18 46.44
CA PHE A 475 34.08 66.34 47.17
C PHE A 475 34.46 66.32 48.65
N PHE A 476 34.32 65.18 49.34
CA PHE A 476 34.72 65.01 50.74
C PHE A 476 36.24 65.12 50.91
N SER A 477 37.00 64.50 50.01
CA SER A 477 38.46 64.58 49.98
C SER A 477 38.92 66.02 49.78
N TYR A 478 38.28 66.75 48.86
CA TYR A 478 38.53 68.18 48.63
C TYR A 478 38.19 69.04 49.85
N ARG A 479 37.03 68.83 50.51
CA ARG A 479 36.70 69.54 51.77
C ARG A 479 37.74 69.26 52.85
N ARG A 480 38.20 68.02 52.98
CA ARG A 480 39.20 67.63 53.98
C ARG A 480 40.56 68.26 53.70
N LEU A 481 41.01 68.24 52.44
CA LEU A 481 42.23 68.92 51.99
C LEU A 481 42.17 70.43 52.26
N ARG A 482 41.05 71.08 51.92
CA ARG A 482 40.86 72.52 52.16
C ARG A 482 40.84 72.87 53.66
N ALA A 483 40.24 72.02 54.49
CA ALA A 483 40.28 72.18 55.94
C ALA A 483 41.71 72.01 56.51
N TRP A 484 42.50 71.10 55.92
CA TRP A 484 43.89 70.87 56.31
C TRP A 484 44.80 72.04 55.91
N VAL A 485 44.66 72.58 54.68
CA VAL A 485 45.36 73.79 54.22
C VAL A 485 45.05 74.99 55.11
N LYS A 486 43.78 75.23 55.46
CA LYS A 486 43.41 76.28 56.41
C LYS A 486 44.06 76.12 57.79
N LYS A 487 44.37 74.89 58.20
CA LYS A 487 45.00 74.61 59.50
C LYS A 487 46.51 74.89 59.45
N LEU A 488 47.15 74.64 58.30
CA LEU A 488 48.55 75.00 58.06
C LEU A 488 48.76 76.53 58.00
N ASP A 489 47.81 77.28 57.44
CA ASP A 489 47.86 78.76 57.43
C ASP A 489 47.69 79.39 58.84
N GLN A 490 47.34 78.59 59.86
CA GLN A 490 47.11 79.07 61.25
C GLN A 490 48.23 78.72 62.23
N GLU A 491 49.27 77.99 61.82
CA GLU A 491 50.47 77.82 62.64
C GLU A 491 51.54 78.84 62.22
N PRO A 492 51.88 79.84 63.05
CA PRO A 492 53.00 80.73 62.76
C PRO A 492 54.29 79.91 62.86
N TYR A 493 55.09 79.95 61.79
CA TYR A 493 56.47 79.48 61.80
C TYR A 493 57.20 80.08 63.00
N LEU A 494 57.56 79.23 63.96
CA LEU A 494 58.51 79.50 65.03
C LEU A 494 59.85 78.83 64.69
#